data_AF-K0B603-F1
#
_entry.id   AF-K0B603-F1
#
_cell.length_a   1.000
_cell.length_b   1.000
_cell.length_c   1.000
_cell.angle_alpha   90.00
_cell.angle_beta   90.00
_cell.angle_gamma   90.00
#
_symmetry.space_group_name_H-M   'P 1'
#
loop_
_entity.id
_entity.type
_entity.pdbx_description
1 polymer ?
#
loop_
_entity_poly.entity_id
_entity_poly.type
_entity_poly.pdbx_seq_one_letter_code
_entity_poly.pdbx_strand_id
1 'polypeptide(L)'
;MSKPNIIQLSEFDITQKIIESLSNVCTRAVLFSVKNESKDATQIADELKLSLSTVYKTLSNLEVLALAEVDKYIISREGKKIKLYRSRIGKVEITLDNLEPSLNLYPNTDNPKSSL
;
A
#
# COMPACT_ATOMS: atom_id res chain seq x y z
N MET A 1 -15.15 4.91 -32.70
CA MET A 1 -14.12 4.98 -31.64
C MET A 1 -13.20 3.79 -31.81
N SER A 2 -11.88 3.98 -31.85
CA SER A 2 -10.89 2.90 -31.95
C SER A 2 -10.89 2.05 -30.68
N LYS A 3 -10.80 0.73 -30.82
CA LYS A 3 -10.74 -0.21 -29.70
C LYS A 3 -9.41 0.03 -28.95
N PRO A 4 -9.42 0.25 -27.62
CA PRO A 4 -8.19 0.51 -26.87
C PRO A 4 -7.25 -0.70 -26.96
N ASN A 5 -5.93 -0.44 -27.02
CA ASN A 5 -4.94 -1.51 -27.09
C ASN A 5 -4.74 -2.17 -25.70
N ILE A 6 -4.03 -3.31 -25.66
CA ILE A 6 -3.78 -4.08 -24.43
C ILE A 6 -3.14 -3.25 -23.30
N ILE A 7 -2.27 -2.29 -23.65
CA ILE A 7 -1.59 -1.41 -22.68
C ILE A 7 -2.61 -0.45 -22.06
N GLN A 8 -3.49 0.15 -22.86
CA GLN A 8 -4.55 1.02 -22.35
C GLN A 8 -5.56 0.27 -21.49
N LEU A 9 -5.80 -1.02 -21.75
CA LEU A 9 -6.66 -1.87 -20.92
C LEU A 9 -6.00 -2.17 -19.55
N SER A 10 -4.69 -2.40 -19.52
CA SER A 10 -3.94 -2.62 -18.27
C SER A 10 -3.96 -1.41 -17.32
N GLU A 11 -4.12 -0.19 -17.86
CA GLU A 11 -4.30 1.02 -17.06
C GLU A 11 -5.62 1.02 -16.26
N PHE A 12 -6.59 0.17 -16.60
CA PHE A 12 -7.83 0.00 -15.84
C PHE A 12 -7.84 -1.30 -15.02
N ASP A 13 -6.82 -2.15 -15.17
CA ASP A 13 -6.71 -3.39 -14.43
C ASP A 13 -6.07 -3.15 -13.06
N ILE A 14 -6.93 -3.08 -12.05
CA ILE A 14 -6.52 -2.91 -10.66
C ILE A 14 -5.70 -4.11 -10.17
N THR A 15 -5.96 -5.32 -10.66
CA THR A 15 -5.20 -6.52 -10.29
C THR A 15 -3.75 -6.37 -10.73
N GLN A 16 -3.53 -5.98 -11.98
CA GLN A 16 -2.19 -5.74 -12.53
C GLN A 16 -1.47 -4.63 -11.76
N LYS A 17 -2.14 -3.52 -11.47
CA LYS A 17 -1.54 -2.42 -10.68
C LYS A 17 -1.14 -2.84 -9.27
N ILE A 18 -1.95 -3.66 -8.61
CA ILE A 18 -1.61 -4.18 -7.29
C ILE A 18 -0.41 -5.13 -7.39
N ILE A 19 -0.37 -6.03 -8.38
CA ILE A 19 0.76 -6.92 -8.61
C ILE A 19 2.06 -6.13 -8.86
N GLU A 20 2.03 -5.11 -9.72
CA GLU A 20 3.18 -4.24 -10.00
C GLU A 20 3.65 -3.49 -8.75
N SER A 21 2.71 -2.95 -8.00
CA SER A 21 2.96 -2.26 -6.73
C SER A 21 3.63 -3.20 -5.72
N LEU A 22 3.13 -4.43 -5.56
CA LEU A 22 3.68 -5.43 -4.63
C LEU A 22 5.00 -6.05 -5.10
N SER A 23 5.24 -6.07 -6.40
CA SER A 23 6.51 -6.53 -7.00
C SER A 23 7.64 -5.52 -6.79
N ASN A 24 7.32 -4.25 -6.57
CA ASN A 24 8.31 -3.23 -6.24
C ASN A 24 8.82 -3.37 -4.79
N VAL A 25 10.13 -3.54 -4.62
CA VAL A 25 10.78 -3.75 -3.32
C VAL A 25 10.52 -2.60 -2.34
N CYS A 26 10.61 -1.35 -2.80
CA CYS A 26 10.38 -0.18 -1.94
C CYS A 26 8.93 -0.10 -1.49
N THR A 27 7.99 -0.36 -2.40
CA THR A 27 6.56 -0.33 -2.09
C THR A 27 6.18 -1.39 -1.07
N ARG A 28 6.65 -2.63 -1.27
CA ARG A 28 6.42 -3.71 -0.32
C ARG A 28 7.07 -3.44 1.04
N ALA A 29 8.26 -2.85 1.06
CA ALA A 29 8.94 -2.49 2.31
C ALA A 29 8.14 -1.45 3.11
N VAL A 30 7.63 -0.40 2.46
CA VAL A 30 6.76 0.61 3.10
C VAL A 30 5.45 0.00 3.59
N LEU A 31 4.79 -0.83 2.77
CA LEU A 31 3.55 -1.48 3.17
C LEU A 31 3.73 -2.38 4.40
N PHE A 32 4.80 -3.18 4.42
CA PHE A 32 5.05 -4.11 5.52
C PHE A 32 5.61 -3.45 6.78
N SER A 33 6.30 -2.31 6.68
CA SER A 33 6.72 -1.57 7.87
C SER A 33 5.51 -1.11 8.71
N VAL A 34 4.34 -0.91 8.09
CA VAL A 34 3.08 -0.54 8.76
C VAL A 34 2.09 -1.69 8.91
N LYS A 35 2.56 -2.95 8.81
CA LYS A 35 1.68 -4.13 8.97
C LYS A 35 1.24 -4.32 10.43
N ASN A 36 2.20 -4.28 11.35
CA ASN A 36 2.00 -4.66 12.75
C ASN A 36 1.84 -3.46 13.69
N GLU A 37 2.37 -2.30 13.30
CA GLU A 37 2.21 -1.03 14.02
C GLU A 37 1.90 0.11 13.06
N SER A 38 1.22 1.15 13.55
CA SER A 38 0.91 2.32 12.74
C SER A 38 2.06 3.32 12.81
N LYS A 39 2.57 3.79 11.67
CA LYS A 39 3.72 4.70 11.59
C LYS A 39 3.42 5.94 10.74
N ASP A 40 4.06 7.06 11.03
CA ASP A 40 4.06 8.20 10.13
C ASP A 40 5.17 8.09 9.08
N ALA A 41 5.10 8.96 8.06
CA ALA A 41 6.06 8.95 6.96
C ALA A 41 7.51 9.19 7.40
N THR A 42 7.74 9.92 8.49
CA THR A 42 9.09 10.19 9.02
C THR A 42 9.68 8.94 9.68
N GLN A 43 8.89 8.26 10.50
CA GLN A 43 9.29 6.98 11.10
C GLN A 43 9.62 5.92 10.03
N ILE A 44 8.78 5.82 8.99
CA ILE A 44 9.01 4.87 7.88
C ILE A 44 10.29 5.21 7.11
N ALA A 45 10.52 6.50 6.81
CA ALA A 45 11.72 6.95 6.10
C ALA A 45 13.00 6.62 6.87
N ASP A 46 12.99 6.88 8.17
CA ASP A 46 14.15 6.64 9.05
C ASP A 46 14.44 5.15 9.23
N GLU A 47 13.40 4.32 9.36
CA GLU A 47 13.52 2.87 9.49
C GLU A 47 14.04 2.22 8.21
N LEU A 48 13.44 2.55 7.06
CA LEU A 48 13.75 1.92 5.78
C LEU A 48 14.92 2.59 5.04
N LYS A 49 15.49 3.66 5.59
CA LYS A 49 16.54 4.49 4.95
C LYS A 49 16.13 5.00 3.57
N LEU A 50 14.86 5.39 3.44
CA LEU A 50 14.29 5.97 2.23
C LEU A 50 14.15 7.49 2.37
N SER A 51 14.14 8.21 1.25
CA SER A 51 13.79 9.63 1.28
C SER A 51 12.33 9.82 1.69
N LEU A 52 12.02 10.91 2.40
CA LEU A 52 10.63 11.29 2.72
C LEU A 52 9.77 11.38 1.46
N SER A 53 10.30 11.92 0.37
CA SER A 53 9.57 12.03 -0.90
C SER A 53 9.18 10.65 -1.45
N THR A 54 10.09 9.67 -1.38
CA THR A 54 9.81 8.29 -1.75
C THR A 54 8.70 7.72 -0.89
N VAL A 55 8.79 7.85 0.43
CA VAL A 55 7.78 7.33 1.35
C VAL A 55 6.41 7.97 1.11
N TYR A 56 6.31 9.29 0.97
CA TYR A 56 5.04 9.96 0.69
C TYR A 56 4.42 9.53 -0.64
N LYS A 57 5.23 9.42 -1.70
CA LYS A 57 4.75 8.92 -3.01
C LYS A 57 4.25 7.48 -2.90
N THR A 58 4.98 6.62 -2.20
CA THR A 58 4.61 5.23 -1.99
C THR A 58 3.33 5.08 -1.17
N LEU A 59 3.20 5.81 -0.05
CA LEU A 59 1.99 5.81 0.79
C LEU A 59 0.77 6.30 0.00
N SER A 60 0.92 7.37 -0.79
CA SER A 60 -0.14 7.87 -1.66
C SER A 60 -0.61 6.80 -2.66
N ASN A 61 0.33 6.09 -3.29
CA ASN A 61 0.00 4.99 -4.20
C ASN A 61 -0.71 3.83 -3.48
N LEU A 62 -0.25 3.46 -2.29
CA LEU A 62 -0.87 2.41 -1.48
C LEU A 62 -2.29 2.78 -1.01
N GLU A 63 -2.54 4.05 -0.67
CA GLU A 63 -3.88 4.57 -0.35
C GLU A 63 -4.81 4.48 -1.58
N VAL A 64 -4.33 4.89 -2.76
CA VAL A 64 -5.10 4.80 -4.03
C VAL A 64 -5.48 3.36 -4.37
N LEU A 65 -4.58 2.41 -4.11
CA LEU A 65 -4.83 0.97 -4.32
C LEU A 65 -5.58 0.31 -3.14
N ALA A 66 -5.99 1.06 -2.12
CA ALA A 66 -6.62 0.57 -0.91
C ALA A 66 -5.83 -0.56 -0.19
N LEU A 67 -4.50 -0.56 -0.32
CA LEU A 67 -3.60 -1.50 0.36
C LEU A 67 -3.16 -0.98 1.73
N ALA A 68 -3.16 0.33 1.93
CA ALA A 68 -2.91 0.99 3.20
C ALA A 68 -3.95 2.09 3.45
N GLU A 69 -4.09 2.49 4.71
CA GLU A 69 -4.99 3.56 5.13
C GLU A 69 -4.36 4.43 6.21
N VAL A 70 -4.96 5.61 6.42
CA VAL A 70 -4.71 6.40 7.63
C VAL A 70 -5.46 5.73 8.78
N ASP A 71 -4.73 5.10 9.68
CA ASP A 71 -5.30 4.55 10.91
C ASP A 71 -5.77 5.68 11.81
N LYS A 72 -4.87 6.61 12.17
CA LYS A 72 -5.22 7.70 13.08
C LYS A 72 -4.41 8.95 12.83
N TYR A 73 -4.85 10.04 13.45
CA TYR A 73 -4.12 11.30 13.47
C TYR A 73 -3.56 11.54 14.86
N ILE A 74 -2.32 12.02 14.92
CA ILE A 74 -1.70 12.53 16.15
C ILE A 74 -1.40 14.01 16.00
N ILE A 75 -1.33 14.73 17.11
CA ILE A 75 -0.91 16.13 17.14
C ILE A 75 0.53 16.17 17.64
N SER A 76 1.44 16.74 16.86
CA SER A 76 2.82 16.91 17.26
C SER A 76 2.96 17.94 18.38
N ARG A 77 4.13 18.00 19.02
CA ARG A 77 4.45 19.04 20.01
C ARG A 77 4.32 20.47 19.46
N GLU A 78 4.44 20.62 18.15
CA GLU A 78 4.31 21.89 17.42
C GLU A 78 2.87 22.17 16.97
N GLY A 79 1.89 21.34 17.36
CA GLY A 79 0.48 21.48 16.98
C GLY A 79 0.14 20.97 15.57
N LYS A 80 1.08 20.30 14.87
CA LYS A 80 0.82 19.78 13.52
C LYS A 80 0.05 18.47 13.58
N LYS A 81 -0.97 18.34 12.71
CA LYS A 81 -1.71 17.08 12.53
C LYS A 81 -0.91 16.13 11.65
N ILE A 82 -0.51 14.98 12.19
CA ILE A 82 0.30 13.96 11.52
C ILE A 82 -0.56 12.71 11.29
N LYS A 83 -0.47 12.14 10.08
CA LYS A 83 -1.11 10.87 9.72
C LYS A 83 -0.24 9.69 10.19
N LEU A 84 -0.84 8.75 10.90
CA LEU A 84 -0.29 7.42 11.13
C LEU A 84 -0.97 6.42 10.19
N TYR A 85 -0.16 5.68 9.44
CA TYR A 85 -0.59 4.75 8.41
C TYR A 85 -0.58 3.31 8.90
N ARG A 86 -1.48 2.49 8.37
CA ARG A 86 -1.58 1.05 8.65
C ARG A 86 -1.85 0.28 7.37
N SER A 87 -1.28 -0.91 7.25
CA SER A 87 -1.61 -1.83 6.15
C SER A 87 -3.03 -2.37 6.33
N ARG A 88 -3.83 -2.35 5.24
CA ARG A 88 -5.14 -3.01 5.18
C ARG A 88 -5.03 -4.50 4.91
N ILE A 89 -3.89 -4.95 4.37
CA ILE A 89 -3.65 -6.35 4.01
C ILE A 89 -2.63 -7.02 4.94
N GLY A 90 -2.99 -8.20 5.43
CA GLY A 90 -2.13 -9.03 6.28
C GLY A 90 -1.37 -10.08 5.49
N LYS A 91 -1.96 -10.55 4.38
CA LYS A 91 -1.42 -11.58 3.50
C LYS A 91 -1.86 -11.32 2.05
N VAL A 92 -0.96 -11.66 1.13
CA VAL A 92 -1.14 -11.63 -0.33
C VAL A 92 -0.75 -13.00 -0.85
N GLU A 93 -1.53 -13.51 -1.80
CA GLU A 93 -1.13 -14.64 -2.64
C GLU A 93 -1.27 -14.23 -4.10
N ILE A 94 -0.19 -14.41 -4.87
CA ILE A 94 -0.17 -14.22 -6.31
C ILE A 94 0.12 -15.58 -6.91
N THR A 95 -0.81 -16.11 -7.70
CA THR A 95 -0.68 -17.43 -8.33
C THR A 95 -0.68 -17.27 -9.84
N LEU A 96 0.31 -17.89 -10.48
CA LEU A 96 0.40 -18.00 -11.93
C LEU A 96 0.31 -19.47 -12.32
N ASP A 97 -0.91 -19.96 -12.51
CA ASP A 97 -1.23 -21.33 -12.91
C ASP A 97 -1.83 -21.41 -14.32
N ASN A 98 -2.35 -20.29 -14.82
CA ASN A 98 -2.97 -20.14 -16.13
C ASN A 98 -2.37 -18.94 -16.89
N LEU A 99 -2.97 -18.58 -18.03
CA LEU A 99 -2.53 -17.44 -18.86
C LEU A 99 -2.58 -16.09 -18.14
N GLU A 100 -3.47 -15.94 -17.15
CA GLU A 100 -3.66 -14.72 -16.37
C GLU A 100 -3.29 -14.98 -14.89
N PRO A 101 -2.55 -14.07 -14.23
CA PRO A 101 -2.25 -14.19 -12.81
C PRO A 101 -3.51 -13.97 -11.96
N SER A 102 -3.63 -14.69 -10.86
CA SER A 102 -4.65 -14.46 -9.85
C SER A 102 -4.06 -13.81 -8.60
N LEU A 103 -4.84 -12.92 -7.97
CA LEU A 103 -4.46 -12.17 -6.78
C LEU A 103 -5.50 -12.38 -5.68
N ASN A 104 -5.07 -12.93 -4.54
CA ASN A 104 -5.88 -13.04 -3.34
C ASN A 104 -5.32 -12.13 -2.25
N LEU A 105 -6.16 -11.22 -1.75
CA LEU A 105 -5.83 -10.29 -0.67
C LEU A 105 -6.58 -10.71 0.59
N TYR A 106 -5.85 -10.83 1.70
CA TYR A 106 -6.43 -11.14 3.00
C TYR A 106 -6.29 -9.93 3.92
N PRO A 107 -7.36 -9.55 4.65
CA PRO A 107 -7.35 -8.39 5.51
C PRO A 107 -6.29 -8.52 6.62
N ASN A 108 -5.79 -7.37 7.06
CA ASN A 108 -4.85 -7.31 8.17
C ASN A 108 -5.60 -7.48 9.50
N THR A 109 -5.61 -8.69 10.06
CA THR A 109 -6.28 -8.98 11.33
C THR A 109 -5.55 -8.41 12.56
N ASP A 110 -4.29 -8.00 12.41
CA ASP A 110 -3.54 -7.34 13.49
C ASP A 110 -3.94 -5.86 13.64
N ASN A 111 -4.72 -5.33 12.69
CA ASN A 111 -5.33 -4.01 12.79
C ASN A 111 -6.69 -4.14 13.49
N PRO A 112 -6.89 -3.58 14.69
CA PRO A 112 -8.14 -3.70 15.45
C PRO A 112 -9.36 -3.06 14.76
N LYS A 113 -9.16 -2.25 13.70
CA LYS A 113 -10.25 -1.71 12.87
C LYS A 113 -10.73 -2.65 11.78
N SER A 114 -9.99 -3.72 11.46
CA SER A 114 -10.37 -4.69 10.44
C SER A 114 -11.47 -5.65 10.88
N SER A 115 -11.89 -5.59 12.15
CA SER A 115 -12.90 -6.45 12.77
C SER A 115 -14.33 -5.88 12.71
N LEU A 116 -14.52 -4.73 12.07
CA LEU A 116 -15.78 -3.98 12.00
C LEU A 116 -16.38 -4.00 10.60
#